data_AF-A0A7X3NT39-F1
#
_entry.id   AF-A0A7X3NT39-F1
#
_cell.length_a   1.000
_cell.length_b   1.000
_cell.length_c   1.000
_cell.angle_alpha   90.00
_cell.angle_beta   90.00
_cell.angle_gamma   90.00
#
_symmetry.space_group_name_H-M   'P 1'
#
loop_
_entity.id
_entity.type
_entity.pdbx_description
1 polymer ?
#
loop_
_entity_poly.entity_id
_entity_poly.type
_entity_poly.pdbx_seq_one_letter_code
_entity_poly.pdbx_strand_id
1 'polypeptide(L)'
;MQDIENTLKTHIQNDQAHTFVVIVPTDSARLHRQRELVGYHPNRAVADLRVYTLGSFIQRLYDQVHPAKSYISQGIQNLWLHEIANPQSDNTDVHLYNTFRPNPNISVPDSTLSLIADKINHLKERGETAENIIADNPTKIDLARIYSDYEAKLTNDWIDEHGKHLY
;
A
#
# COMPACT_ATOMS: atom_id res chain seq x y z
N MET A 1 4.04 30.76 -8.00
CA MET A 1 2.76 30.04 -8.19
C MET A 1 1.90 30.58 -9.33
N GLN A 2 1.80 31.91 -9.55
CA GLN A 2 1.03 32.50 -10.68
C GLN A 2 1.39 31.94 -12.07
N ASP A 3 2.64 31.53 -12.26
CA ASP A 3 3.12 31.03 -13.55
C ASP A 3 2.51 29.66 -13.95
N ILE A 4 2.34 28.76 -12.98
CA ILE A 4 1.75 27.43 -13.22
C ILE A 4 0.25 27.55 -13.53
N GLU A 5 -0.47 28.41 -12.80
CA GLU A 5 -1.91 28.61 -13.05
C GLU A 5 -2.17 29.23 -14.43
N ASN A 6 -1.35 30.20 -14.83
CA ASN A 6 -1.43 30.77 -16.18
C ASN A 6 -1.14 29.72 -17.24
N THR A 7 -0.13 28.88 -17.02
CA THR A 7 0.21 27.77 -17.92
C THR A 7 -0.97 26.81 -18.07
N LEU A 8 -1.54 26.32 -16.96
CA LEU A 8 -2.71 25.43 -16.97
C LEU A 8 -3.90 26.06 -17.71
N LYS A 9 -4.19 27.33 -17.43
CA LYS A 9 -5.26 28.07 -18.10
C LYS A 9 -5.03 28.15 -19.61
N THR A 10 -3.83 28.51 -20.06
CA THR A 10 -3.49 28.59 -21.48
C THR A 10 -3.61 27.23 -22.16
N HIS A 11 -3.09 26.16 -21.55
CA HIS A 11 -3.22 24.81 -22.12
C HIS A 11 -4.68 24.37 -22.21
N ILE A 12 -5.50 24.62 -21.19
CA ILE A 12 -6.92 24.28 -21.21
C ILE A 12 -7.66 25.07 -22.29
N GLN A 13 -7.39 26.37 -22.42
CA GLN A 13 -8.00 27.23 -23.43
C GLN A 13 -7.64 26.82 -24.87
N ASN A 14 -6.51 26.15 -25.05
CA ASN A 14 -6.02 25.65 -26.34
C ASN A 14 -6.30 24.15 -26.56
N ASP A 15 -7.21 23.53 -25.81
CA ASP A 15 -7.55 22.10 -25.90
C ASP A 15 -6.36 21.12 -25.66
N GLN A 16 -5.36 21.55 -24.89
CA GLN A 16 -4.15 20.78 -24.57
C GLN A 16 -4.18 20.19 -23.15
N ALA A 17 -5.36 19.86 -22.62
CA ALA A 17 -5.48 19.33 -21.25
C ALA A 17 -4.77 17.98 -21.03
N HIS A 18 -4.55 17.20 -22.10
CA HIS A 18 -3.88 15.90 -22.08
C HIS A 18 -2.37 15.99 -21.77
N THR A 19 -1.75 17.18 -21.85
CA THR A 19 -0.29 17.36 -21.69
C THR A 19 0.16 17.45 -20.23
N PHE A 20 -0.78 17.52 -19.29
CA PHE A 20 -0.46 17.65 -17.88
C PHE A 20 -1.31 16.72 -17.01
N VAL A 21 -0.85 16.52 -15.79
CA VAL A 21 -1.58 15.80 -14.74
C VAL A 21 -1.56 16.66 -13.49
N VAL A 22 -2.73 16.84 -12.86
CA VAL A 22 -2.86 17.57 -11.61
C VAL A 22 -3.10 16.58 -10.47
N ILE A 23 -2.19 16.55 -9.51
CA ILE A 23 -2.30 15.71 -8.31
C ILE A 23 -2.69 16.58 -7.12
N VAL A 24 -3.74 16.17 -6.41
CA VAL A 24 -4.31 16.89 -5.27
C VAL A 24 -4.39 15.98 -4.02
N PRO A 25 -4.48 16.56 -2.81
CA PRO A 25 -4.39 15.76 -1.59
C PRO A 25 -5.62 14.90 -1.31
N THR A 26 -6.83 15.34 -1.68
CA THR A 26 -8.09 14.66 -1.32
C THR A 26 -9.07 14.62 -2.48
N ASP A 27 -10.05 13.70 -2.41
CA ASP A 27 -11.11 13.62 -3.42
C ASP A 27 -11.99 14.87 -3.47
N SER A 28 -12.22 15.52 -2.33
CA SER A 28 -12.92 16.81 -2.28
C SER A 28 -12.15 17.89 -3.03
N ALA A 29 -10.82 17.97 -2.84
CA ALA A 29 -9.96 18.88 -3.59
C ALA A 29 -9.94 18.53 -5.09
N ARG A 30 -10.01 17.24 -5.44
CA ARG A 30 -10.07 16.76 -6.82
C ARG A 30 -11.31 17.27 -7.53
N LEU A 31 -12.48 17.10 -6.91
CA LEU A 31 -13.75 17.58 -7.47
C LEU A 31 -13.78 19.10 -7.59
N HIS A 32 -13.27 19.82 -6.58
CA HIS A 32 -13.17 21.28 -6.64
C HIS A 32 -12.26 21.74 -7.78
N ARG A 33 -11.04 21.18 -7.85
CA ARG A 33 -10.05 21.55 -8.85
C ARG A 33 -10.50 21.19 -10.26
N GLN A 34 -11.17 20.06 -10.43
CA GLN A 34 -11.74 19.68 -11.72
C GLN A 34 -12.78 20.69 -12.20
N ARG A 35 -13.68 21.16 -11.32
CA ARG A 35 -14.67 22.20 -11.68
C ARG A 35 -14.01 23.52 -12.04
N GLU A 36 -12.99 23.91 -11.28
CA GLU A 36 -12.23 25.13 -11.54
C GLU A 36 -11.56 25.10 -12.93
N LEU A 37 -10.82 24.02 -13.23
CA LEU A 37 -10.11 23.86 -14.50
C LEU A 37 -11.06 23.76 -15.70
N VAL A 38 -12.19 23.06 -15.56
CA VAL A 38 -13.24 23.04 -16.59
C VAL A 38 -13.79 24.44 -16.85
N GLY A 39 -13.85 25.28 -15.81
CA GLY A 39 -14.27 26.68 -15.91
C GLY A 39 -13.35 27.58 -16.72
N TYR A 40 -12.10 27.16 -16.99
CA TYR A 40 -11.17 27.95 -17.80
C TYR A 40 -11.43 27.82 -19.31
N HIS A 41 -12.09 26.75 -19.76
CA HIS A 41 -12.42 26.55 -21.16
C HIS A 41 -13.69 27.32 -21.55
N PRO A 42 -13.72 28.05 -22.68
CA PRO A 42 -14.90 28.83 -23.11
C PRO A 42 -16.18 28.00 -23.20
N ASN A 43 -16.08 26.73 -23.59
CA ASN A 43 -17.23 25.83 -23.73
C ASN A 43 -17.60 25.09 -22.43
N ARG A 44 -16.90 25.35 -21.31
CA ARG A 44 -17.06 24.65 -20.02
C ARG A 44 -17.03 23.12 -20.13
N ALA A 45 -16.28 22.62 -21.10
CA ALA A 45 -16.08 21.21 -21.37
C ALA A 45 -14.62 21.03 -21.79
N VAL A 46 -13.92 20.09 -21.17
CA VAL A 46 -12.50 19.82 -21.43
C VAL A 46 -12.34 18.32 -21.61
N ALA A 47 -11.80 17.91 -22.75
CA ALA A 47 -11.49 16.51 -23.03
C ALA A 47 -10.19 16.10 -22.32
N ASP A 48 -10.13 14.86 -21.83
CA ASP A 48 -8.93 14.24 -21.23
C ASP A 48 -8.29 15.08 -20.10
N LEU A 49 -9.12 15.73 -19.28
CA LEU A 49 -8.67 16.44 -18.09
C LEU A 49 -8.28 15.43 -17.00
N ARG A 50 -7.00 15.42 -16.62
CA ARG A 50 -6.41 14.46 -15.69
C ARG A 50 -6.17 15.09 -14.32
N VAL A 51 -7.16 14.96 -13.43
CA VAL A 51 -7.04 15.37 -12.01
C VAL A 51 -7.22 14.15 -11.13
N TYR A 52 -6.21 13.84 -10.32
CA TYR A 52 -6.19 12.66 -9.47
C TYR A 52 -5.79 13.01 -8.03
N THR A 53 -6.21 12.16 -7.09
CA THR A 53 -5.49 12.04 -5.82
C THR A 53 -4.20 11.25 -6.04
N LEU A 54 -3.23 11.37 -5.13
CA LEU A 54 -2.00 10.58 -5.25
C LEU A 54 -2.31 9.07 -5.33
N GLY A 55 -3.21 8.58 -4.47
CA GLY A 55 -3.63 7.17 -4.47
C GLY A 55 -4.27 6.72 -5.79
N SER A 56 -5.21 7.50 -6.34
CA SER A 56 -5.85 7.14 -7.62
C SER A 56 -4.91 7.25 -8.81
N PHE A 57 -3.94 8.16 -8.78
CA PHE A 57 -2.91 8.25 -9.80
C PHE A 57 -2.00 7.02 -9.79
N ILE A 58 -1.51 6.63 -8.61
CA ILE A 58 -0.66 5.46 -8.44
C ILE A 58 -1.41 4.20 -8.84
N GLN A 59 -2.66 4.02 -8.40
CA GLN A 59 -3.47 2.87 -8.77
C GLN A 59 -3.62 2.75 -10.29
N ARG A 60 -3.93 3.86 -10.96
CA ARG A 60 -4.07 3.87 -12.43
C ARG A 60 -2.76 3.53 -13.15
N LEU A 61 -1.63 4.02 -12.65
CA LEU A 61 -0.31 3.64 -13.19
C LEU A 61 -0.02 2.17 -12.93
N TYR A 62 -0.36 1.67 -11.75
CA TYR A 62 -0.17 0.28 -11.37
C TYR A 62 -0.95 -0.67 -12.28
N ASP A 63 -2.23 -0.38 -12.50
CA ASP A 63 -3.13 -1.15 -13.38
C ASP A 63 -2.67 -1.17 -14.84
N GLN A 64 -1.90 -0.17 -15.29
CA GLN A 64 -1.34 -0.13 -16.65
C GLN A 64 -0.08 -0.99 -16.81
N VAL A 65 0.68 -1.18 -15.74
CA VAL A 65 2.02 -1.79 -15.80
C VAL A 65 2.01 -3.24 -15.29
N HIS A 66 1.07 -3.61 -14.43
CA HIS A 66 1.04 -4.93 -13.80
C HIS A 66 -0.23 -5.71 -14.17
N PRO A 67 -0.15 -7.05 -14.33
CA PRO A 67 -1.33 -7.90 -14.38
C PRO A 67 -2.13 -7.74 -13.08
N ALA A 68 -3.46 -7.84 -13.18
CA ALA A 68 -4.36 -7.67 -12.06
C ALA A 68 -4.02 -8.64 -10.92
N LYS A 69 -3.31 -8.15 -9.90
CA LYS A 69 -3.05 -8.90 -8.67
C LYS A 69 -4.31 -8.90 -7.81
N SER A 70 -4.52 -10.00 -7.10
CA SER A 70 -5.65 -10.14 -6.21
C SER A 70 -5.33 -9.53 -4.84
N TYR A 71 -6.25 -8.72 -4.33
CA TYR A 71 -6.11 -8.14 -3.00
C TYR A 71 -6.47 -9.17 -1.93
N ILE A 72 -5.68 -9.23 -0.86
CA ILE A 72 -6.04 -9.98 0.35
C ILE A 72 -6.58 -9.05 1.43
N SER A 73 -7.58 -9.54 2.16
CA SER A 73 -8.12 -8.83 3.32
C SER A 73 -7.25 -9.05 4.55
N GLN A 74 -7.42 -8.18 5.55
CA GLN A 74 -6.76 -8.32 6.86
C GLN A 74 -7.01 -9.69 7.52
N GLY A 75 -8.19 -10.27 7.30
CA GLY A 75 -8.52 -11.61 7.82
C GLY A 75 -7.65 -12.71 7.19
N ILE A 76 -7.38 -12.61 5.89
CA ILE A 76 -6.49 -13.54 5.19
C ILE A 76 -5.04 -13.34 5.63
N GLN A 77 -4.59 -12.09 5.76
CA GLN A 77 -3.26 -11.77 6.28
C GLN A 77 -3.05 -12.40 7.68
N ASN A 78 -3.99 -12.22 8.60
CA ASN A 78 -3.91 -12.80 9.94
C ASN A 78 -3.91 -14.34 9.92
N LEU A 79 -4.75 -14.94 9.07
CA LEU A 79 -4.79 -16.40 8.90
C LEU A 79 -3.46 -16.94 8.37
N TRP A 80 -2.85 -16.26 7.41
CA TRP A 80 -1.55 -16.63 6.86
C TRP A 80 -0.43 -16.49 7.87
N LEU A 81 -0.40 -15.39 8.64
CA LEU A 81 0.55 -15.21 9.73
C LEU A 81 0.39 -16.27 10.82
N HIS A 82 -0.84 -16.68 11.13
CA HIS A 82 -1.08 -17.80 12.04
C HIS A 82 -0.50 -19.11 11.50
N GLU A 83 -0.74 -19.43 10.23
CA GLU A 83 -0.20 -20.65 9.61
C GLU A 83 1.34 -20.65 9.56
N ILE A 84 1.94 -19.49 9.27
CA ILE A 84 3.40 -19.31 9.26
C ILE A 84 3.96 -19.49 10.67
N ALA A 85 3.40 -18.78 11.65
CA ALA A 85 3.93 -18.73 13.01
C ALA A 85 3.68 -20.02 13.81
N ASN A 86 2.59 -20.72 13.51
CA ASN A 86 2.10 -21.89 14.24
C ASN A 86 1.92 -23.10 13.30
N PRO A 87 3.01 -23.61 12.71
CA PRO A 87 2.97 -24.80 11.85
C PRO A 87 2.47 -26.01 12.65
N GLN A 88 1.74 -26.92 11.98
CA GLN A 88 1.41 -28.22 12.55
C GLN A 88 2.69 -29.04 12.74
N SER A 89 2.73 -29.83 13.81
CA SER A 89 3.91 -30.47 14.44
C SER A 89 4.82 -31.35 13.58
N ASP A 90 4.49 -31.55 12.31
CA ASP A 90 5.17 -32.52 11.44
C ASP A 90 6.33 -31.91 10.62
N ASN A 91 6.50 -30.59 10.63
CA ASN A 91 7.67 -29.95 10.01
C ASN A 91 8.77 -29.71 11.05
N THR A 92 9.84 -30.50 10.97
CA THR A 92 11.01 -30.43 11.86
C THR A 92 11.94 -29.24 11.57
N ASP A 93 11.74 -28.56 10.44
CA ASP A 93 12.57 -27.44 9.97
C ASP A 93 11.95 -26.05 10.20
N VAL A 94 10.83 -25.94 10.92
CA VAL A 94 10.17 -24.63 11.06
C VAL A 94 10.81 -23.77 12.14
N HIS A 95 11.14 -22.55 11.77
CA HIS A 95 11.56 -21.52 12.70
C HIS A 95 10.44 -21.21 13.69
N LEU A 96 10.66 -21.48 14.97
CA LEU A 96 9.61 -21.39 15.99
C LEU A 96 9.30 -19.96 16.46
N TYR A 97 9.80 -18.90 15.81
CA TYR A 97 9.62 -17.46 16.18
C TYR A 97 9.55 -17.25 17.71
N ASN A 98 10.53 -17.82 18.41
CA ASN A 98 10.45 -18.08 19.85
C ASN A 98 10.24 -16.81 20.68
N THR A 99 10.65 -15.65 20.18
CA THR A 99 10.53 -14.38 20.91
C THR A 99 9.09 -13.88 21.01
N PHE A 100 8.20 -14.34 20.13
CA PHE A 100 6.77 -14.00 20.16
C PHE A 100 5.94 -15.03 20.93
N ARG A 101 6.55 -16.15 21.32
CA ARG A 101 5.87 -17.20 22.09
C ARG A 101 5.98 -16.90 23.58
N PRO A 102 4.86 -16.95 24.34
CA PRO A 102 4.91 -16.87 25.81
C PRO A 102 5.73 -18.01 26.43
N ASN A 103 5.74 -19.17 25.77
CA ASN A 103 6.51 -20.35 26.11
C ASN A 103 6.80 -21.12 24.82
N PRO A 104 7.97 -21.76 24.64
CA PRO A 104 8.31 -22.54 23.44
C PRO A 104 7.24 -23.54 22.97
N ASN A 105 6.46 -24.11 23.90
CA ASN A 105 5.43 -25.11 23.60
C ASN A 105 4.03 -24.51 23.34
N ILE A 106 3.89 -23.18 23.42
CA ILE A 106 2.63 -22.48 23.21
C ILE A 106 2.70 -21.75 21.86
N SER A 107 1.63 -21.84 21.09
CA SER A 107 1.44 -21.08 19.84
C SER A 107 1.60 -19.57 20.08
N VAL A 108 2.09 -18.85 19.07
CA VAL A 108 2.07 -17.38 19.08
C VAL A 108 0.60 -16.95 19.17
N PRO A 109 0.20 -16.14 20.17
CA PRO A 109 -1.18 -15.70 20.31
C PRO A 109 -1.67 -14.86 19.13
N ASP A 110 -2.94 -14.99 18.77
CA ASP A 110 -3.55 -14.22 17.66
C ASP A 110 -3.46 -12.71 17.86
N SER A 111 -3.48 -12.24 19.11
CA SER A 111 -3.28 -10.82 19.44
C SER A 111 -1.85 -10.36 19.10
N THR A 112 -0.85 -11.19 19.37
CA THR A 112 0.55 -10.94 18.99
C THR A 112 0.70 -10.95 17.47
N LEU A 113 0.06 -11.89 16.77
CA LEU A 113 0.07 -11.93 15.31
C LEU A 113 -0.61 -10.71 14.68
N SER A 114 -1.70 -10.22 15.28
CA SER A 114 -2.36 -8.98 14.86
C SER A 114 -1.41 -7.77 14.98
N LEU A 115 -0.67 -7.66 16.08
CA LEU A 115 0.35 -6.62 16.27
C LEU A 115 1.50 -6.73 15.25
N ILE A 116 1.90 -7.96 14.89
CA ILE A 116 2.90 -8.20 13.85
C ILE A 116 2.36 -7.77 12.49
N ALA A 117 1.11 -8.10 12.15
CA ALA A 117 0.45 -7.68 10.91
C ALA A 117 0.44 -6.15 10.79
N ASP A 118 0.00 -5.45 11.85
CA ASP A 118 0.00 -3.99 11.89
C ASP A 118 1.40 -3.41 11.72
N LYS A 119 2.40 -4.03 12.35
CA LYS A 119 3.80 -3.62 12.22
C LYS A 119 4.32 -3.80 10.80
N ILE A 120 4.03 -4.92 10.15
CA ILE A 120 4.38 -5.18 8.75
C ILE A 120 3.72 -4.14 7.84
N ASN A 121 2.43 -3.91 8.00
CA ASN A 121 1.69 -2.92 7.19
C ASN A 121 2.30 -1.52 7.32
N HIS A 122 2.61 -1.09 8.54
CA HIS A 122 3.28 0.19 8.77
C HIS A 122 4.70 0.26 8.17
N LEU A 123 5.45 -0.85 8.10
CA LEU A 123 6.73 -0.90 7.40
C LEU A 123 6.55 -0.77 5.88
N LYS A 124 5.57 -1.49 5.30
CA LYS A 124 5.23 -1.40 3.87
C LYS A 124 4.82 0.01 3.46
N GLU A 125 4.07 0.72 4.30
CA GLU A 125 3.70 2.13 4.08
C GLU A 125 4.91 3.07 4.00
N ARG A 126 6.03 2.70 4.64
CA ARG A 126 7.31 3.42 4.56
C ARG A 126 8.24 2.92 3.46
N GLY A 127 7.82 1.92 2.70
CA GLY A 127 8.67 1.24 1.71
C GLY A 127 9.76 0.38 2.34
N GLU A 128 9.62 -0.03 3.60
CA GLU A 128 10.55 -0.92 4.29
C GLU A 128 10.15 -2.39 4.06
N THR A 129 11.11 -3.17 3.56
CA THR A 129 11.02 -4.62 3.36
C THR A 129 11.66 -5.38 4.54
N ALA A 130 11.48 -6.69 4.59
CA ALA A 130 12.13 -7.54 5.60
C ALA A 130 13.66 -7.35 5.64
N GLU A 131 14.30 -7.14 4.48
CA GLU A 131 15.74 -6.91 4.36
C GLU A 131 16.21 -5.59 4.96
N ASN A 132 15.31 -4.60 5.09
CA ASN A 132 15.63 -3.30 5.66
C ASN A 132 15.66 -3.31 7.20
N ILE A 133 15.16 -4.37 7.84
CA ILE A 133 15.11 -4.46 9.31
C ILE A 133 16.51 -4.76 9.86
N ILE A 134 17.04 -3.83 10.66
CA ILE A 134 18.31 -4.04 11.37
C ILE A 134 18.11 -5.12 12.44
N ALA A 135 18.69 -6.29 12.19
CA ALA A 135 18.60 -7.50 13.02
C ALA A 135 19.50 -7.44 14.27
N ASP A 136 19.37 -6.37 15.08
CA ASP A 136 20.23 -6.11 16.25
C ASP A 136 19.77 -6.79 17.54
N ASN A 137 18.60 -7.43 17.55
CA ASN A 137 18.09 -8.19 18.69
C ASN A 137 17.18 -9.34 18.24
N PRO A 138 16.94 -10.35 19.11
CA PRO A 138 16.15 -11.53 18.77
C PRO A 138 14.74 -11.22 18.24
N THR A 139 14.05 -10.24 18.82
CA THR A 139 12.69 -9.85 18.39
C THR A 139 12.68 -9.27 16.98
N LYS A 140 13.68 -8.44 16.64
CA LYS A 140 13.83 -7.93 15.27
C LYS A 140 14.26 -9.00 14.28
N ILE A 141 15.07 -9.96 14.70
CA ILE A 141 15.42 -11.14 13.88
C ILE A 141 14.14 -11.92 13.53
N ASP A 142 13.33 -12.25 14.55
CA ASP A 142 12.08 -13.00 14.34
C ASP A 142 11.06 -12.18 13.52
N LEU A 143 10.98 -10.85 13.72
CA LEU A 143 10.14 -9.95 12.93
C LEU A 143 10.57 -9.92 11.45
N ALA A 144 11.86 -9.78 11.18
CA ALA A 144 12.38 -9.76 9.81
C ALA A 144 12.09 -11.09 9.11
N ARG A 145 12.26 -12.20 9.84
CA ARG A 145 12.00 -13.53 9.31
C ARG A 145 10.52 -13.76 9.02
N ILE A 146 9.62 -13.52 9.98
CA ILE A 146 8.18 -13.73 9.76
C ILE A 146 7.64 -12.81 8.64
N TYR A 147 8.19 -11.60 8.52
CA TYR A 147 7.86 -10.70 7.41
C TYR A 147 8.36 -11.26 6.06
N SER A 148 9.58 -11.79 5.99
CA SER A 148 10.09 -12.46 4.79
C SER A 148 9.23 -13.67 4.39
N ASP A 149 8.85 -14.51 5.36
CA ASP A 149 8.01 -15.69 5.12
C ASP A 149 6.60 -15.30 4.65
N TYR A 150 6.08 -14.19 5.17
CA TYR A 150 4.82 -13.59 4.72
C TYR A 150 4.90 -13.09 3.28
N GLU A 151 5.93 -12.33 2.92
CA GLU A 151 6.15 -11.84 1.55
C GLU A 151 6.32 -13.00 0.56
N ALA A 152 6.98 -14.08 0.96
CA ALA A 152 7.09 -15.28 0.15
C ALA A 152 5.71 -15.93 -0.13
N LYS A 153 4.80 -15.89 0.86
CA LYS A 153 3.44 -16.43 0.75
C LYS A 153 2.50 -15.56 -0.10
N LEU A 154 2.71 -14.25 -0.13
CA LEU A 154 1.99 -13.36 -1.04
C LEU A 154 2.24 -13.73 -2.52
N THR A 155 3.38 -14.36 -2.86
CA THR A 155 3.77 -14.69 -4.24
C THR A 155 3.68 -13.46 -5.19
N ASN A 156 3.85 -13.67 -6.50
CA ASN A 156 3.67 -12.57 -7.45
C ASN A 156 2.20 -12.21 -7.69
N ASP A 157 1.24 -13.02 -7.21
CA ASP A 157 -0.17 -12.94 -7.59
C ASP A 157 -1.05 -12.18 -6.59
N TRP A 158 -0.58 -11.96 -5.35
CA TRP A 158 -1.34 -11.30 -4.29
C TRP A 158 -0.69 -10.00 -3.80
N ILE A 159 -1.53 -9.07 -3.35
CA ILE A 159 -1.12 -7.83 -2.69
C ILE A 159 -2.03 -7.55 -1.50
N ASP A 160 -1.49 -6.87 -0.49
CA ASP A 160 -2.28 -6.41 0.65
C ASP A 160 -3.29 -5.34 0.21
N GLU A 161 -4.49 -5.36 0.80
CA GLU A 161 -5.43 -4.24 0.69
C GLU A 161 -4.80 -2.99 1.33
N HIS A 162 -4.43 -2.01 0.49
CA HIS A 162 -3.94 -0.72 0.97
C HIS A 162 -5.07 0.09 1.63
N GLY A 163 -4.83 0.60 2.85
CA GLY A 163 -5.57 1.77 3.36
C GLY A 163 -6.46 1.58 4.60
N LYS A 164 -6.00 0.90 5.67
CA LYS A 164 -6.71 0.93 6.97
C LYS A 164 -5.93 1.49 8.16
N HIS A 165 -4.68 1.90 7.99
CA HIS A 165 -3.90 2.54 9.07
C HIS A 165 -3.79 4.05 8.86
N LEU A 166 -4.94 4.73 8.86
CA LEU A 166 -4.99 6.17 9.14
C LEU A 166 -5.60 6.33 10.53
N TYR A 167 -4.74 6.26 11.55
CA TYR A 167 -5.04 6.75 12.90
C TYR A 167 -4.31 8.06 13.13
#